data_AF-A0A368KRJ1-F1
#
_entry.id   AF-A0A368KRJ1-F1
#
_cell.length_a   1.000
_cell.length_b   1.000
_cell.length_c   1.000
_cell.angle_alpha   90.00
_cell.angle_beta   90.00
_cell.angle_gamma   90.00
#
_symmetry.space_group_name_H-M   'P 1'
#
loop_
_entity.id
_entity.type
_entity.pdbx_description
1 polymer ?
#
loop_
_entity_poly.entity_id
_entity_poly.type
_entity_poly.pdbx_seq_one_letter_code
_entity_poly.pdbx_strand_id
1 'polypeptide(L)'
;MTGNASTQPRSRKFSLRLLMGVIALCAVVLGVWRAFFIPHPAHQFSEYQRAPYTTAYQYQAGPNTITIRSIARNRYDGTVHLISTGGLSSQIPDADQLTKCAAWLDVVQIELTPGPKQVEIIESRVFDHESRTLLSEIDRAYGWRVTDSNVLQVYGMGKEVPEKLDVWLRLYSYADDTIYTIGVTPGDEVEIPGGTLHVAEVKEGYSGWSKEQGFFPTSSGGGSGSAVLFDWQGDWRGKPLICTAVTDLGERDQGGEQLLKPEWNGHLIGPATSRCSLELIDHLEIRQAGKDLRFFFDGVKVPPPVGRTFDPPPFLAIIKTDQGETAGVLHELAPLLVHYRVESEANIDRMNAYSSQQFTSFSIPTYDPLRRLGLQLRMWGLSELPLALRVKDAQTQNWKSVADKDVGTYKLTGSHGFISLIRVAHTLAEIDAIEVTVNAP
;
A
#
# COMPACT_ATOMS: atom_id res chain seq x y z
N MET A 1 82.04 28.50 -50.73
CA MET A 1 80.60 28.76 -50.93
C MET A 1 79.85 27.49 -50.56
N THR A 2 79.40 27.38 -49.31
CA THR A 2 78.64 26.24 -48.79
C THR A 2 77.27 26.76 -48.39
N GLY A 3 76.25 26.39 -49.18
CA GLY A 3 74.86 26.80 -48.98
C GLY A 3 74.20 25.99 -47.88
N ASN A 4 73.65 26.68 -46.88
CA ASN A 4 72.79 26.10 -45.86
C ASN A 4 71.41 25.80 -46.47
N ALA A 5 71.04 24.52 -46.49
CA ALA A 5 69.71 24.07 -46.86
C ALA A 5 68.73 24.35 -45.72
N SER A 6 67.78 25.26 -45.94
CA SER A 6 66.68 25.57 -45.04
C SER A 6 65.67 24.41 -45.02
N THR A 7 65.58 23.70 -43.90
CA THR A 7 64.51 22.74 -43.61
C THR A 7 63.20 23.48 -43.35
N GLN A 8 62.31 23.50 -44.34
CA GLN A 8 60.95 23.99 -44.12
C GLN A 8 60.16 23.04 -43.19
N PRO A 9 59.47 23.55 -42.16
CA PRO A 9 58.64 22.74 -41.30
C PRO A 9 57.40 22.25 -42.07
N ARG A 10 57.26 20.94 -42.23
CA ARG A 10 56.04 20.31 -42.75
C ARG A 10 54.87 20.61 -41.82
N SER A 11 54.08 21.62 -42.13
CA SER A 11 52.81 21.88 -41.44
C SER A 11 51.88 20.70 -41.68
N ARG A 12 51.65 19.87 -40.65
CA ARG A 12 50.63 18.82 -40.69
C ARG A 12 49.28 19.50 -40.89
N LYS A 13 48.72 19.40 -42.10
CA LYS A 13 47.37 19.88 -42.40
C LYS A 13 46.41 19.06 -41.54
N PHE A 14 45.94 19.66 -40.45
CA PHE A 14 44.91 19.07 -39.60
C PHE A 14 43.65 18.91 -40.45
N SER A 15 43.32 17.66 -40.80
CA SER A 15 42.14 17.37 -41.58
C SER A 15 40.91 17.65 -40.70
N LEU A 16 40.13 18.66 -41.06
CA LEU A 16 38.86 18.99 -40.40
C LEU A 16 37.94 17.76 -40.27
N ARG A 17 38.03 16.81 -41.22
CA ARG A 17 37.28 15.55 -41.20
C ARG A 17 37.71 14.62 -40.07
N LEU A 18 39.01 14.56 -39.77
CA LEU A 18 39.53 13.80 -38.63
C LEU A 18 39.01 14.40 -37.32
N LEU A 19 39.06 15.73 -37.19
CA LEU A 19 38.54 16.44 -36.02
C LEU A 19 37.05 16.17 -35.81
N MET A 20 36.22 16.29 -36.86
CA MET A 20 34.79 15.98 -36.75
C MET A 20 34.52 14.51 -36.42
N GLY A 21 35.30 13.57 -36.98
CA GLY A 21 35.20 12.15 -36.63
C GLY A 21 35.51 11.88 -35.16
N VAL A 22 36.55 12.52 -34.61
CA VAL A 22 36.90 12.41 -33.19
C VAL A 22 35.82 13.02 -32.29
N ILE A 23 35.28 14.19 -32.63
CA ILE A 23 34.20 14.83 -31.86
C ILE A 23 32.93 13.95 -31.85
N ALA A 24 32.55 13.40 -33.00
CA ALA A 24 31.40 12.50 -33.09
C ALA A 24 31.60 11.23 -32.25
N LEU A 25 32.80 10.63 -32.29
CA LEU A 25 33.13 9.48 -31.47
C LEU A 25 33.07 9.82 -29.96
N CYS A 26 33.65 10.95 -29.55
CA CYS A 26 33.58 11.43 -28.17
C CYS A 26 32.13 11.66 -27.72
N ALA A 27 31.27 12.23 -28.57
CA ALA A 27 29.87 12.44 -28.27
C ALA A 27 29.11 11.12 -28.07
N VAL A 28 29.37 10.12 -28.92
CA VAL A 28 28.79 8.76 -28.76
C VAL A 28 29.28 8.12 -27.47
N VAL A 29 30.59 8.15 -27.19
CA VAL A 29 31.17 7.58 -25.96
C VAL A 29 30.60 8.27 -24.72
N LEU A 30 30.47 9.60 -24.72
CA LEU A 30 29.87 10.35 -23.62
C LEU A 30 28.37 10.05 -23.47
N GLY A 31 27.64 9.86 -24.57
CA GLY A 31 26.23 9.47 -24.54
C GLY A 31 26.03 8.08 -23.94
N VAL A 32 26.84 7.10 -24.36
CA VAL A 32 26.86 5.75 -23.78
C VAL A 32 27.28 5.81 -22.31
N TRP A 33 28.37 6.52 -21.99
CA TRP A 33 28.84 6.67 -20.61
C TRP A 33 27.76 7.26 -19.71
N ARG A 34 27.08 8.31 -20.17
CA ARG A 34 25.97 8.93 -19.46
C ARG A 34 24.80 7.97 -19.23
N ALA A 35 24.45 7.16 -20.22
CA ALA A 35 23.35 6.20 -20.12
C ALA A 35 23.64 5.06 -19.12
N PHE A 36 24.91 4.64 -18.98
CA PHE A 36 25.28 3.49 -18.14
C PHE A 36 25.84 3.85 -16.76
N PHE A 37 26.51 5.00 -16.62
CA PHE A 37 27.26 5.32 -15.39
C PHE A 37 26.72 6.51 -14.59
N ILE A 38 25.81 7.33 -15.15
CA ILE A 38 25.15 8.36 -14.35
C ILE A 38 23.93 7.74 -13.68
N PRO A 39 23.93 7.55 -12.35
CA PRO A 39 22.76 7.05 -11.64
C PRO A 39 21.59 8.01 -11.84
N HIS A 40 20.39 7.44 -11.94
CA HIS A 40 19.17 8.24 -12.07
C HIS A 40 19.07 9.22 -10.87
N PRO A 41 18.66 10.49 -11.05
CA PRO A 41 18.59 11.46 -9.94
C PRO A 41 17.79 10.93 -8.73
N ALA A 42 16.70 10.21 -8.99
CA ALA A 42 15.88 9.60 -7.93
C ALA A 42 16.63 8.56 -7.07
N HIS A 43 17.73 7.97 -7.56
CA HIS A 43 18.52 6.99 -6.79
C HIS A 43 19.37 7.62 -5.68
N GLN A 44 19.40 8.96 -5.59
CA GLN A 44 19.98 9.68 -4.45
C GLN A 44 19.08 9.61 -3.20
N PHE A 45 17.79 9.32 -3.38
CA PHE A 45 16.79 9.24 -2.31
C PHE A 45 16.59 7.78 -1.88
N SER A 46 16.71 7.50 -0.58
CA SER A 46 16.61 6.15 -0.01
C SER A 46 15.25 5.51 -0.27
N GLU A 47 14.21 6.33 -0.37
CA GLU A 47 12.81 5.98 -0.47
C GLU A 47 12.51 5.31 -1.82
N TYR A 48 13.30 5.57 -2.86
CA TYR A 48 13.19 4.88 -4.15
C TYR A 48 13.85 3.50 -4.13
N GLN A 49 14.65 3.19 -3.11
CA GLN A 49 15.35 1.91 -2.93
C GLN A 49 16.17 1.46 -4.15
N ARG A 50 16.67 2.42 -4.94
CA ARG A 50 17.34 2.17 -6.24
C ARG A 50 16.54 1.26 -7.17
N ALA A 51 15.21 1.35 -7.11
CA ALA A 51 14.34 0.59 -7.97
C ALA A 51 14.60 0.97 -9.45
N PRO A 52 14.49 0.02 -10.40
CA PRO A 52 14.44 0.32 -11.83
C PRO A 52 13.32 1.30 -12.16
N TYR A 53 13.46 2.00 -13.29
CA TYR A 53 12.50 3.03 -13.68
C TYR A 53 12.11 2.93 -15.15
N THR A 54 11.00 3.56 -15.49
CA THR A 54 10.55 3.75 -16.86
C THR A 54 9.91 5.12 -17.03
N THR A 55 10.14 5.75 -18.18
CA THR A 55 9.44 6.97 -18.61
C THR A 55 8.37 6.68 -19.68
N ALA A 56 8.29 5.43 -20.14
CA ALA A 56 7.44 5.03 -21.28
C ALA A 56 6.02 4.59 -20.87
N TYR A 57 5.63 4.82 -19.61
CA TYR A 57 4.37 4.34 -19.01
C TYR A 57 4.15 2.82 -19.10
N GLN A 58 5.21 2.06 -19.36
CA GLN A 58 5.22 0.60 -19.35
C GLN A 58 6.54 0.05 -18.79
N TYR A 59 6.49 -1.08 -18.11
CA TYR A 59 7.65 -1.76 -17.53
C TYR A 59 7.49 -3.29 -17.56
N GLN A 60 8.53 -4.01 -17.97
CA GLN A 60 8.54 -5.47 -17.94
C GLN A 60 8.82 -5.97 -16.52
N ALA A 61 7.78 -6.43 -15.82
CA ALA A 61 7.86 -6.98 -14.47
C ALA A 61 7.69 -8.50 -14.49
N GLY A 62 8.79 -9.24 -14.71
CA GLY A 62 8.75 -10.71 -14.73
C GLY A 62 7.97 -11.21 -15.95
N PRO A 63 6.93 -12.05 -15.80
CA PRO A 63 6.12 -12.53 -16.91
C PRO A 63 5.18 -11.46 -17.51
N ASN A 64 4.83 -10.41 -16.75
CA ASN A 64 3.86 -9.40 -17.18
C ASN A 64 4.52 -8.09 -17.58
N THR A 65 3.89 -7.37 -18.52
CA THR A 65 4.22 -5.98 -18.85
C THR A 65 3.23 -5.06 -18.15
N ILE A 66 3.69 -4.33 -17.13
CA ILE A 66 2.87 -3.40 -16.37
C ILE A 66 2.78 -2.09 -17.14
N THR A 67 1.57 -1.64 -17.45
CA THR A 67 1.33 -0.42 -18.23
C THR A 67 0.35 0.46 -17.50
N ILE A 68 0.60 1.78 -17.46
CA ILE A 68 -0.45 2.74 -17.12
C ILE A 68 -1.39 2.77 -18.32
N ARG A 69 -2.64 2.35 -18.12
CA ARG A 69 -3.68 2.34 -19.16
C ARG A 69 -4.33 3.71 -19.28
N SER A 70 -4.65 4.30 -18.14
CA SER A 70 -5.39 5.56 -18.08
C SER A 70 -4.97 6.37 -16.85
N ILE A 71 -5.03 7.70 -16.99
CA ILE A 71 -4.88 8.65 -15.89
C ILE A 71 -6.07 9.60 -15.96
N ALA A 72 -6.89 9.59 -14.93
CA ALA A 72 -8.09 10.41 -14.84
C ALA A 72 -8.02 11.37 -13.65
N ARG A 73 -8.59 12.57 -13.77
CA ARG A 73 -8.70 13.52 -12.65
C ARG A 73 -10.10 14.09 -12.57
N ASN A 74 -10.68 14.08 -11.38
CA ASN A 74 -11.97 14.72 -11.13
C ASN A 74 -11.83 16.26 -11.08
N ARG A 75 -12.65 16.99 -11.83
CA ARG A 75 -12.70 18.46 -11.81
C ARG A 75 -13.79 19.01 -10.90
N TYR A 76 -13.70 20.31 -10.63
CA TYR A 76 -14.60 21.02 -9.72
C TYR A 76 -16.08 20.97 -10.15
N ASP A 77 -16.34 20.83 -11.46
CA ASP A 77 -17.66 20.77 -12.06
C ASP A 77 -18.19 19.33 -12.20
N GLY A 78 -17.50 18.35 -11.59
CA GLY A 78 -17.79 16.93 -11.72
C GLY A 78 -17.38 16.33 -13.07
N THR A 79 -16.74 17.11 -13.95
CA THR A 79 -16.19 16.56 -15.20
C THR A 79 -14.91 15.80 -14.92
N VAL A 80 -14.69 14.70 -15.64
CA VAL A 80 -13.46 13.90 -15.50
C VAL A 80 -12.57 14.14 -16.72
N HIS A 81 -11.35 14.60 -16.48
CA HIS A 81 -10.34 14.74 -17.52
C HIS A 81 -9.50 13.47 -17.61
N LEU A 82 -9.37 12.93 -18.82
CA LEU A 82 -8.67 11.68 -19.09
C LEU A 82 -7.44 11.91 -19.96
N ILE A 83 -6.33 11.29 -19.56
CA ILE A 83 -5.17 11.02 -20.40
C ILE A 83 -5.15 9.50 -20.63
N SER A 84 -5.47 9.06 -21.86
CA SER A 84 -5.26 7.67 -22.27
C SER A 84 -3.84 7.53 -22.78
N THR A 85 -3.09 6.61 -22.20
CA THR A 85 -1.72 6.30 -22.58
C THR A 85 -1.75 5.12 -23.56
N GLY A 86 -1.34 5.36 -24.81
CA GLY A 86 -1.24 4.31 -25.84
C GLY A 86 -2.49 4.07 -26.70
N GLY A 87 -3.48 4.98 -26.71
CA GLY A 87 -4.64 4.91 -27.61
C GLY A 87 -5.69 3.86 -27.22
N LEU A 88 -5.55 3.26 -26.03
CA LEU A 88 -6.48 2.28 -25.48
C LEU A 88 -7.63 3.02 -24.77
N SER A 89 -8.82 2.99 -25.40
CA SER A 89 -10.15 3.44 -24.95
C SER A 89 -10.26 4.81 -24.25
N SER A 90 -11.19 5.64 -24.73
CA SER A 90 -11.61 6.88 -24.08
C SER A 90 -12.57 6.67 -22.90
N GLN A 91 -12.94 5.42 -22.61
CA GLN A 91 -13.83 5.09 -21.48
C GLN A 91 -12.98 4.83 -20.25
N ILE A 92 -13.31 5.54 -19.16
CA ILE A 92 -12.75 5.34 -17.83
C ILE A 92 -13.51 4.16 -17.20
N PRO A 93 -12.88 3.00 -16.98
CA PRO A 93 -13.44 2.01 -16.07
C PRO A 93 -13.60 2.67 -14.70
N ASP A 94 -14.75 2.48 -14.07
CA ASP A 94 -15.06 3.04 -12.75
C ASP A 94 -15.12 4.57 -12.68
N ALA A 95 -15.51 5.24 -13.79
CA ALA A 95 -15.77 6.68 -13.83
C ALA A 95 -16.73 7.15 -12.72
N ASP A 96 -17.65 6.28 -12.32
CA ASP A 96 -18.60 6.50 -11.23
C ASP A 96 -17.91 6.78 -9.90
N GLN A 97 -16.74 6.18 -9.64
CA GLN A 97 -15.98 6.45 -8.41
C GLN A 97 -15.42 7.88 -8.41
N LEU A 98 -14.87 8.33 -9.55
CA LEU A 98 -14.33 9.67 -9.70
C LEU A 98 -15.39 10.77 -9.69
N THR A 99 -16.52 10.55 -10.36
CA THR A 99 -17.62 11.52 -10.41
C THR A 99 -18.34 11.67 -9.07
N LYS A 100 -18.31 10.64 -8.22
CA LYS A 100 -18.84 10.67 -6.84
C LYS A 100 -17.82 11.17 -5.81
N CYS A 101 -16.59 11.50 -6.21
CA CYS A 101 -15.61 12.06 -5.29
C CYS A 101 -16.11 13.40 -4.75
N ALA A 102 -15.94 13.61 -3.46
CA ALA A 102 -16.46 14.78 -2.77
C ALA A 102 -15.72 16.07 -3.21
N ALA A 103 -16.44 17.20 -3.20
CA ALA A 103 -15.94 18.48 -3.73
C ALA A 103 -14.70 19.05 -2.98
N TRP A 104 -14.44 18.56 -1.77
CA TRP A 104 -13.28 18.92 -0.94
C TRP A 104 -12.01 18.09 -1.26
N LEU A 105 -12.09 17.08 -2.15
CA LEU A 105 -10.98 16.23 -2.57
C LEU A 105 -10.65 16.39 -4.04
N ASP A 106 -9.39 16.67 -4.35
CA ASP A 106 -8.88 16.51 -5.71
C ASP A 106 -8.37 15.09 -5.84
N VAL A 107 -8.82 14.35 -6.85
CA VAL A 107 -8.52 12.92 -7.00
C VAL A 107 -8.01 12.67 -8.40
N VAL A 108 -6.81 12.09 -8.47
CA VAL A 108 -6.20 11.53 -9.66
C VAL A 108 -6.22 10.01 -9.54
N GLN A 109 -6.81 9.33 -10.52
CA GLN A 109 -6.81 7.89 -10.63
C GLN A 109 -5.84 7.45 -11.73
N ILE A 110 -4.99 6.49 -11.40
CA ILE A 110 -4.01 5.87 -12.30
C ILE A 110 -4.36 4.39 -12.38
N GLU A 111 -4.76 3.94 -13.55
CA GLU A 111 -5.14 2.55 -13.79
C GLU A 111 -3.96 1.78 -14.40
N LEU A 112 -3.63 0.63 -13.81
CA LEU A 112 -2.59 -0.27 -14.28
C LEU A 112 -3.19 -1.50 -14.98
N THR A 113 -2.47 -2.04 -15.96
CA THR A 113 -2.76 -3.31 -16.61
C THR A 113 -1.47 -4.15 -16.69
N PRO A 114 -1.54 -5.50 -16.56
CA PRO A 114 -2.72 -6.32 -16.32
C PRO A 114 -3.28 -6.17 -14.89
N GLY A 115 -4.50 -6.63 -14.67
CA GLY A 115 -5.24 -6.46 -13.41
C GLY A 115 -4.86 -7.46 -12.29
N PRO A 116 -5.62 -7.45 -11.17
CA PRO A 116 -5.37 -8.21 -9.93
C PRO A 116 -5.04 -9.70 -10.07
N LYS A 117 -5.53 -10.34 -11.13
CA LYS A 117 -5.33 -11.78 -11.33
C LYS A 117 -3.90 -12.12 -11.72
N GLN A 118 -3.23 -11.21 -12.44
CA GLN A 118 -1.85 -11.41 -12.92
C GLN A 118 -0.84 -10.53 -12.19
N VAL A 119 -1.30 -9.43 -11.60
CA VAL A 119 -0.47 -8.48 -10.88
C VAL A 119 -1.17 -8.03 -9.62
N GLU A 120 -0.49 -8.12 -8.49
CA GLU A 120 -0.97 -7.61 -7.22
C GLU A 120 0.01 -6.57 -6.71
N ILE A 121 -0.43 -5.32 -6.61
CA ILE A 121 0.38 -4.29 -5.97
C ILE A 121 0.44 -4.64 -4.49
N ILE A 122 1.65 -4.74 -3.93
CA ILE A 122 1.90 -4.99 -2.51
C ILE A 122 2.24 -3.68 -1.81
N GLU A 123 2.92 -2.75 -2.48
CA GLU A 123 3.25 -1.45 -1.89
C GLU A 123 3.24 -0.38 -2.98
N SER A 124 2.78 0.81 -2.62
CA SER A 124 2.83 1.98 -3.49
C SER A 124 3.38 3.18 -2.71
N ARG A 125 4.18 4.00 -3.39
CA ARG A 125 4.67 5.29 -2.90
C ARG A 125 4.55 6.31 -4.02
N VAL A 126 4.06 7.49 -3.70
CA VAL A 126 3.88 8.56 -4.68
C VAL A 126 4.69 9.77 -4.27
N PHE A 127 5.56 10.21 -5.17
CA PHE A 127 6.47 11.33 -4.95
C PHE A 127 6.08 12.48 -5.86
N ASP A 128 6.33 13.70 -5.39
CA ASP A 128 6.39 14.84 -6.28
C ASP A 128 7.62 14.71 -7.19
N HIS A 129 7.43 14.83 -8.50
CA HIS A 129 8.52 14.60 -9.46
C HIS A 129 9.61 15.67 -9.41
N GLU A 130 9.30 16.89 -9.00
CA GLU A 130 10.28 17.98 -8.98
C GLU A 130 11.21 17.86 -7.78
N SER A 131 10.62 17.73 -6.59
CA SER A 131 11.35 17.62 -5.33
C SER A 131 11.88 16.20 -5.02
N ARG A 132 11.26 15.16 -5.60
CA ARG A 132 11.49 13.74 -5.28
C ARG A 132 11.19 13.38 -3.83
N THR A 133 10.39 14.23 -3.17
CA THR A 133 9.91 14.02 -1.82
C THR A 133 8.58 13.27 -1.86
N LEU A 134 8.36 12.38 -0.90
CA LEU A 134 7.11 11.66 -0.75
C LEU A 134 5.97 12.69 -0.57
N LEU A 135 4.84 12.55 -1.27
CA LEU A 135 3.79 13.58 -1.24
C LEU A 135 3.33 13.92 0.19
N SER A 136 3.22 12.92 1.06
CA SER A 136 2.83 13.10 2.46
C SER A 136 3.85 13.81 3.34
N GLU A 137 5.13 13.82 2.93
CA GLU A 137 6.20 14.55 3.61
C GLU A 137 6.25 16.01 3.19
N ILE A 138 5.74 16.32 1.98
CA ILE A 138 5.57 17.70 1.51
C ILE A 138 4.41 18.35 2.25
N ASP A 139 3.28 17.65 2.32
CA ASP A 139 2.06 18.14 2.94
C ASP A 139 1.17 16.96 3.34
N ARG A 140 0.65 16.98 4.58
CA ARG A 140 -0.31 15.98 5.08
C ARG A 140 -1.66 16.04 4.37
N ALA A 141 -1.91 17.08 3.58
CA ALA A 141 -3.06 17.16 2.70
C ALA A 141 -3.06 16.09 1.59
N TYR A 142 -1.92 15.48 1.28
CA TYR A 142 -1.82 14.48 0.20
C TYR A 142 -1.80 13.05 0.70
N GLY A 143 -2.34 12.15 -0.12
CA GLY A 143 -2.01 10.73 0.00
C GLY A 143 -2.52 9.89 -1.16
N TRP A 144 -2.46 8.56 -1.03
CA TRP A 144 -2.81 7.65 -2.12
C TRP A 144 -3.19 6.24 -1.63
N ARG A 145 -4.11 5.60 -2.35
CA ARG A 145 -4.62 4.26 -2.07
C ARG A 145 -4.70 3.37 -3.30
N VAL A 146 -4.76 2.07 -3.06
CA VAL A 146 -5.07 1.05 -4.08
C VAL A 146 -6.48 0.50 -3.81
N THR A 147 -7.43 0.69 -4.73
CA THR A 147 -8.83 0.25 -4.54
C THR A 147 -9.08 -1.16 -5.08
N ASP A 148 -8.68 -1.43 -6.32
CA ASP A 148 -9.01 -2.68 -7.03
C ASP A 148 -7.76 -3.53 -7.35
N SER A 149 -6.74 -3.43 -6.50
CA SER A 149 -5.39 -4.01 -6.68
C SER A 149 -4.61 -3.55 -7.92
N ASN A 150 -5.23 -2.88 -8.90
CA ASN A 150 -4.57 -2.29 -10.08
C ASN A 150 -4.92 -0.81 -10.30
N VAL A 151 -5.76 -0.22 -9.45
CA VAL A 151 -6.15 1.19 -9.52
C VAL A 151 -5.50 1.93 -8.36
N LEU A 152 -4.63 2.90 -8.68
CA LEU A 152 -4.00 3.79 -7.70
C LEU A 152 -4.72 5.14 -7.73
N GLN A 153 -5.35 5.52 -6.62
CA GLN A 153 -5.95 6.85 -6.46
C GLN A 153 -5.04 7.71 -5.60
N VAL A 154 -4.57 8.83 -6.15
CA VAL A 154 -3.83 9.88 -5.46
C VAL A 154 -4.79 11.02 -5.19
N TYR A 155 -4.78 11.58 -4.00
CA TYR A 155 -5.69 12.67 -3.67
C TYR A 155 -5.01 13.79 -2.88
N GLY A 156 -5.63 14.98 -2.95
CA GLY A 156 -5.31 16.15 -2.16
C GLY A 156 -6.54 16.69 -1.44
N MET A 157 -6.43 16.92 -0.14
CA MET A 157 -7.47 17.45 0.72
C MET A 157 -7.41 18.97 0.76
N GLY A 158 -8.43 19.65 0.21
CA GLY A 158 -8.41 21.11 0.11
C GLY A 158 -7.32 21.67 -0.81
N LYS A 159 -6.62 20.80 -1.56
CA LYS A 159 -5.43 21.14 -2.34
C LYS A 159 -5.33 20.30 -3.60
N GLU A 160 -4.75 20.88 -4.65
CA GLU A 160 -4.56 20.22 -5.93
C GLU A 160 -3.33 19.29 -5.92
N VAL A 161 -3.50 18.07 -6.43
CA VAL A 161 -2.41 17.10 -6.66
C VAL A 161 -1.42 17.68 -7.70
N PRO A 162 -0.10 17.55 -7.48
CA PRO A 162 0.92 18.03 -8.42
C PRO A 162 0.76 17.48 -9.84
N GLU A 163 1.13 18.28 -10.84
CA GLU A 163 1.01 17.95 -12.27
C GLU A 163 1.85 16.74 -12.71
N LYS A 164 2.91 16.43 -11.96
CA LYS A 164 3.86 15.41 -12.32
C LYS A 164 4.28 14.62 -11.09
N LEU A 165 4.10 13.31 -11.17
CA LEU A 165 4.30 12.39 -10.06
C LEU A 165 5.33 11.32 -10.45
N ASP A 166 6.10 10.83 -9.48
CA ASP A 166 6.71 9.51 -9.63
C ASP A 166 5.88 8.49 -8.87
N VAL A 167 5.57 7.39 -9.54
CA VAL A 167 4.76 6.30 -8.96
C VAL A 167 5.66 5.10 -8.76
N TRP A 168 6.08 4.88 -7.53
CA TRP A 168 6.88 3.73 -7.12
C TRP A 168 5.96 2.59 -6.68
N LEU A 169 6.26 1.39 -7.16
CA LEU A 169 5.46 0.20 -6.92
C LEU A 169 6.36 -0.96 -6.49
N ARG A 170 5.88 -1.73 -5.52
CA ARG A 170 6.29 -3.11 -5.27
C ARG A 170 5.09 -4.01 -5.50
N LEU A 171 5.25 -5.09 -6.24
CA LEU A 171 4.15 -5.95 -6.64
C LEU A 171 4.57 -7.41 -6.79
N TYR A 172 3.60 -8.31 -6.72
CA TYR A 172 3.72 -9.68 -7.21
C TYR A 172 3.29 -9.73 -8.67
N SER A 173 4.12 -10.37 -9.50
CA SER A 173 3.80 -10.67 -10.90
C SER A 173 3.65 -12.17 -11.10
N TYR A 174 2.43 -12.61 -11.40
CA TYR A 174 2.04 -14.02 -11.55
C TYR A 174 2.18 -14.47 -13.01
N ALA A 175 2.52 -15.74 -13.22
CA ALA A 175 2.75 -16.28 -14.57
C ALA A 175 1.44 -16.49 -15.35
N ASP A 176 0.34 -16.71 -14.64
CA ASP A 176 -1.00 -16.90 -15.16
C ASP A 176 -2.02 -16.21 -14.24
N ASP A 177 -3.30 -16.25 -14.61
CA ASP A 177 -4.41 -15.60 -13.91
C ASP A 177 -5.23 -16.60 -13.05
N THR A 178 -4.67 -17.77 -12.76
CA THR A 178 -5.38 -18.86 -12.06
C THR A 178 -5.48 -18.59 -10.57
N ILE A 179 -6.70 -18.61 -10.06
CA ILE A 179 -7.03 -18.45 -8.65
C ILE A 179 -7.91 -19.63 -8.25
N TYR A 180 -7.52 -20.33 -7.20
CA TYR A 180 -8.31 -21.41 -6.63
C TYR A 180 -9.01 -20.88 -5.39
N THR A 181 -10.31 -21.16 -5.26
CA THR A 181 -11.11 -20.67 -4.15
C THR A 181 -11.50 -21.84 -3.26
N ILE A 182 -11.31 -21.69 -1.95
CA ILE A 182 -11.70 -22.65 -0.92
C ILE A 182 -12.42 -21.90 0.20
N GLY A 183 -13.44 -22.51 0.80
CA GLY A 183 -14.09 -21.94 1.98
C GLY A 183 -13.19 -22.02 3.24
N VAL A 184 -13.71 -21.54 4.36
CA VAL A 184 -13.03 -21.55 5.67
C VAL A 184 -13.65 -22.56 6.65
N THR A 185 -14.42 -23.53 6.17
CA THR A 185 -15.04 -24.55 7.02
C THR A 185 -14.22 -25.84 6.98
N PRO A 186 -13.94 -26.49 8.13
CA PRO A 186 -13.32 -27.80 8.14
C PRO A 186 -14.05 -28.80 7.23
N GLY A 187 -13.30 -29.42 6.32
CA GLY A 187 -13.82 -30.30 5.27
C GLY A 187 -14.00 -29.65 3.91
N ASP A 188 -13.96 -28.31 3.81
CA ASP A 188 -13.90 -27.64 2.51
C ASP A 188 -12.64 -28.06 1.76
N GLU A 189 -12.73 -28.19 0.44
CA GLU A 189 -11.63 -28.68 -0.39
C GLU A 189 -11.53 -27.95 -1.73
N VAL A 190 -10.33 -27.93 -2.29
CA VAL A 190 -10.09 -27.43 -3.65
C VAL A 190 -9.00 -28.24 -4.34
N GLU A 191 -9.26 -28.61 -5.59
CA GLU A 191 -8.25 -29.23 -6.45
C GLU A 191 -7.31 -28.17 -7.03
N ILE A 192 -6.02 -28.41 -6.89
CA ILE A 192 -4.97 -27.58 -7.45
C ILE A 192 -3.91 -28.44 -8.15
N PRO A 193 -2.99 -27.87 -8.96
CA PRO A 193 -2.01 -28.67 -9.68
C PRO A 193 -1.13 -29.49 -8.74
N GLY A 194 -1.27 -30.81 -8.81
CA GLY A 194 -0.50 -31.77 -8.00
C GLY A 194 -1.30 -32.49 -6.91
N GLY A 195 -2.54 -32.09 -6.61
CA GLY A 195 -3.34 -32.70 -5.54
C GLY A 195 -4.48 -31.83 -5.03
N THR A 196 -5.04 -32.22 -3.89
CA THR A 196 -6.18 -31.56 -3.26
C THR A 196 -5.76 -30.95 -1.93
N LEU A 197 -6.18 -29.70 -1.71
CA LEU A 197 -6.03 -29.00 -0.44
C LEU A 197 -7.37 -29.05 0.30
N HIS A 198 -7.35 -29.47 1.56
CA HIS A 198 -8.53 -29.52 2.42
C HIS A 198 -8.33 -28.59 3.62
N VAL A 199 -9.37 -27.93 4.08
CA VAL A 199 -9.36 -27.26 5.39
C VAL A 199 -9.46 -28.33 6.47
N ALA A 200 -8.38 -28.54 7.22
CA ALA A 200 -8.33 -29.56 8.27
C ALA A 200 -8.92 -29.02 9.58
N GLU A 201 -8.44 -27.84 9.99
CA GLU A 201 -8.84 -27.21 11.24
C GLU A 201 -8.83 -25.69 11.07
N VAL A 202 -9.75 -25.01 11.74
CA VAL A 202 -9.77 -23.54 11.82
C VAL A 202 -9.83 -23.07 13.26
N LYS A 203 -9.26 -21.91 13.52
CA LYS A 203 -9.23 -21.31 14.84
C LYS A 203 -9.43 -19.81 14.76
N GLU A 204 -10.35 -19.33 15.60
CA GLU A 204 -10.50 -17.90 15.85
C GLU A 204 -9.30 -17.39 16.65
N GLY A 205 -8.78 -16.26 16.20
CA GLY A 205 -7.62 -15.57 16.71
C GLY A 205 -6.28 -16.07 16.18
N TYR A 206 -5.27 -15.20 16.29
CA TYR A 206 -3.90 -15.55 15.92
C TYR A 206 -3.40 -16.73 16.75
N SER A 207 -3.18 -17.84 16.06
CA SER A 207 -2.80 -19.10 16.66
C SER A 207 -1.67 -19.72 15.86
N GLY A 208 -0.66 -20.20 16.57
CA GLY A 208 0.35 -21.09 16.02
C GLY A 208 -0.18 -22.52 16.06
N TRP A 209 0.48 -23.42 15.37
CA TRP A 209 0.08 -24.82 15.37
C TRP A 209 1.29 -25.75 15.53
N SER A 210 1.13 -26.83 16.27
CA SER A 210 2.10 -27.91 16.37
C SER A 210 1.42 -29.27 16.45
N LYS A 211 2.12 -30.33 16.01
CA LYS A 211 1.62 -31.71 16.07
C LYS A 211 1.27 -32.18 17.49
N GLU A 212 1.96 -31.65 18.50
CA GLU A 212 1.81 -32.09 19.89
C GLU A 212 0.68 -31.38 20.63
N GLN A 213 0.43 -30.10 20.33
CA GLN A 213 -0.50 -29.25 21.07
C GLN A 213 -1.71 -28.81 20.24
N GLY A 214 -1.72 -29.08 18.94
CA GLY A 214 -2.67 -28.49 18.00
C GLY A 214 -2.48 -26.97 17.93
N PHE A 215 -3.58 -26.25 17.79
CA PHE A 215 -3.57 -24.79 17.87
C PHE A 215 -3.23 -24.31 19.28
N PHE A 216 -2.21 -23.46 19.38
CA PHE A 216 -1.85 -22.76 20.59
C PHE A 216 -1.86 -21.25 20.35
N PRO A 217 -2.25 -20.46 21.35
CA PRO A 217 -2.24 -19.02 21.24
C PRO A 217 -0.80 -18.54 21.01
N THR A 218 -0.55 -17.84 19.91
CA THR A 218 0.74 -17.15 19.69
C THR A 218 0.86 -15.88 20.51
N SER A 219 -0.25 -15.42 21.09
CA SER A 219 -0.30 -14.32 22.05
C SER A 219 -1.24 -14.64 23.20
N SER A 220 -0.89 -14.24 24.42
CA SER A 220 -1.65 -14.51 25.65
C SER A 220 -3.02 -13.80 25.76
N GLY A 221 -3.50 -13.17 24.67
CA GLY A 221 -4.70 -12.33 24.67
C GLY A 221 -5.78 -12.68 23.63
N GLY A 222 -5.51 -13.53 22.63
CA GLY A 222 -6.48 -13.79 21.56
C GLY A 222 -6.81 -12.52 20.75
N GLY A 223 -6.07 -12.26 19.68
CA GLY A 223 -6.43 -11.19 18.74
C GLY A 223 -7.63 -11.58 17.86
N SER A 224 -8.27 -10.62 17.19
CA SER A 224 -9.42 -10.82 16.26
C SER A 224 -9.04 -11.38 14.87
N GLY A 225 -7.96 -12.13 14.81
CA GLY A 225 -7.50 -12.75 13.57
C GLY A 225 -8.16 -14.11 13.38
N SER A 226 -7.66 -14.86 12.41
CA SER A 226 -8.02 -16.26 12.25
C SER A 226 -6.80 -17.05 11.81
N ALA A 227 -6.85 -18.36 12.02
CA ALA A 227 -5.81 -19.29 11.64
C ALA A 227 -6.44 -20.53 11.00
N VAL A 228 -5.98 -20.89 9.81
CA VAL A 228 -6.48 -22.02 9.03
C VAL A 228 -5.36 -23.01 8.80
N LEU A 229 -5.56 -24.25 9.21
CA LEU A 229 -4.66 -25.37 8.93
C LEU A 229 -5.24 -26.17 7.77
N PHE A 230 -4.39 -26.48 6.80
CA PHE A 230 -4.78 -27.30 5.66
C PHE A 230 -4.19 -28.70 5.75
N ASP A 231 -4.86 -29.67 5.15
CA ASP A 231 -4.35 -30.99 4.82
C ASP A 231 -4.14 -31.10 3.30
N TRP A 232 -3.01 -31.65 2.89
CA TRP A 232 -2.61 -31.79 1.49
C TRP A 232 -2.54 -33.24 1.08
N GLN A 233 -3.32 -33.58 0.06
CA GLN A 233 -3.39 -34.91 -0.50
C GLN A 233 -2.93 -34.89 -1.96
N GLY A 234 -1.69 -35.29 -2.18
CA GLY A 234 -1.13 -35.39 -3.54
C GLY A 234 0.39 -35.28 -3.57
N ASP A 235 0.93 -35.19 -4.78
CA ASP A 235 2.35 -35.07 -5.02
C ASP A 235 2.72 -33.59 -5.19
N TRP A 236 3.13 -32.97 -4.09
CA TRP A 236 3.55 -31.58 -4.13
C TRP A 236 4.90 -31.44 -4.85
N ARG A 237 4.83 -31.27 -6.17
CA ARG A 237 5.98 -30.92 -7.02
C ARG A 237 5.94 -29.46 -7.48
N GLY A 238 5.03 -28.68 -6.89
CA GLY A 238 4.68 -27.34 -7.30
C GLY A 238 5.57 -26.24 -6.72
N LYS A 239 5.44 -25.05 -7.31
CA LYS A 239 5.92 -23.80 -6.72
C LYS A 239 5.18 -23.53 -5.41
N PRO A 240 5.77 -22.76 -4.47
CA PRO A 240 5.06 -22.38 -3.25
C PRO A 240 3.77 -21.65 -3.59
N LEU A 241 2.74 -21.84 -2.76
CA LEU A 241 1.44 -21.20 -2.93
C LEU A 241 1.29 -20.04 -1.96
N ILE A 242 0.50 -19.05 -2.34
CA ILE A 242 0.06 -17.95 -1.50
C ILE A 242 -1.41 -18.16 -1.17
N CYS A 243 -1.76 -18.00 0.10
CA CYS A 243 -3.12 -17.98 0.60
C CYS A 243 -3.47 -16.56 1.04
N THR A 244 -4.60 -16.03 0.56
CA THR A 244 -5.11 -14.71 0.91
C THR A 244 -6.58 -14.85 1.30
N ALA A 245 -6.96 -14.26 2.44
CA ALA A 245 -8.36 -14.23 2.86
C ALA A 245 -9.14 -13.14 2.11
N VAL A 246 -10.38 -13.45 1.75
CA VAL A 246 -11.33 -12.50 1.12
C VAL A 246 -12.55 -12.37 2.01
N THR A 247 -12.91 -11.12 2.33
CA THR A 247 -14.08 -10.84 3.16
C THR A 247 -15.40 -11.04 2.40
N ASP A 248 -16.50 -11.10 3.13
CA ASP A 248 -17.87 -11.05 2.59
C ASP A 248 -18.18 -9.80 1.75
N LEU A 249 -17.41 -8.73 1.95
CA LEU A 249 -17.45 -7.51 1.12
C LEU A 249 -16.59 -7.62 -0.15
N GLY A 250 -15.89 -8.74 -0.37
CA GLY A 250 -14.99 -8.95 -1.51
C GLY A 250 -13.60 -8.32 -1.33
N GLU A 251 -13.25 -7.87 -0.12
CA GLU A 251 -11.96 -7.24 0.15
C GLU A 251 -10.92 -8.29 0.51
N ARG A 252 -9.72 -8.20 -0.08
CA ARG A 252 -8.59 -9.06 0.31
C ARG A 252 -7.93 -8.54 1.58
N ASP A 253 -7.52 -9.44 2.48
CA ASP A 253 -6.69 -9.09 3.65
C ASP A 253 -5.26 -8.71 3.21
N GLN A 254 -5.08 -7.42 2.90
CA GLN A 254 -3.81 -6.90 2.40
C GLN A 254 -2.69 -6.99 3.46
N GLY A 255 -1.57 -7.62 3.09
CA GLY A 255 -0.47 -7.88 4.02
C GLY A 255 -0.73 -9.04 4.99
N GLY A 256 -1.78 -9.82 4.75
CA GLY A 256 -2.09 -11.10 5.38
C GLY A 256 -1.71 -12.31 4.52
N GLU A 257 -1.05 -12.11 3.37
CA GLU A 257 -0.75 -13.20 2.43
C GLU A 257 0.23 -14.20 3.05
N GLN A 258 -0.19 -15.46 3.14
CA GLN A 258 0.61 -16.52 3.75
C GLN A 258 1.22 -17.43 2.69
N LEU A 259 2.54 -17.59 2.78
CA LEU A 259 3.24 -18.56 1.93
C LEU A 259 2.99 -19.97 2.48
N LEU A 260 2.13 -20.71 1.78
CA LEU A 260 1.89 -22.11 2.04
C LEU A 260 3.10 -22.93 1.56
N LYS A 261 3.81 -23.51 2.52
CA LYS A 261 4.90 -24.45 2.28
C LYS A 261 4.51 -25.79 2.90
N PRO A 262 4.28 -26.83 2.11
CA PRO A 262 4.18 -28.17 2.66
C PRO A 262 5.54 -28.56 3.26
N GLU A 263 5.50 -29.15 4.44
CA GLU A 263 6.66 -29.81 5.00
C GLU A 263 7.00 -31.05 4.15
N TRP A 264 8.29 -31.31 3.91
CA TRP A 264 8.75 -32.45 3.09
C TRP A 264 8.21 -33.82 3.57
N ASN A 265 7.77 -33.93 4.83
CA ASN A 265 7.28 -35.17 5.45
C ASN A 265 5.92 -35.00 6.17
N GLY A 266 5.14 -33.97 5.83
CA GLY A 266 3.84 -33.71 6.45
C GLY A 266 2.78 -33.37 5.41
N HIS A 267 1.58 -33.92 5.58
CA HIS A 267 0.42 -33.53 4.78
C HIS A 267 -0.18 -32.20 5.26
N LEU A 268 0.09 -31.79 6.50
CA LEU A 268 -0.44 -30.55 7.05
C LEU A 268 0.37 -29.33 6.61
N ILE A 269 -0.35 -28.27 6.21
CA ILE A 269 0.20 -26.99 5.75
C ILE A 269 -0.40 -25.85 6.59
N GLY A 270 0.46 -25.00 7.14
CA GLY A 270 0.05 -23.78 7.86
C GLY A 270 0.54 -23.73 9.32
N PRO A 271 -0.14 -22.94 10.16
CA PRO A 271 -1.42 -22.31 9.91
C PRO A 271 -1.29 -21.05 9.04
N ALA A 272 -2.18 -20.89 8.07
CA ALA A 272 -2.35 -19.62 7.37
C ALA A 272 -3.14 -18.67 8.26
N THR A 273 -2.49 -17.63 8.74
CA THR A 273 -3.12 -16.61 9.59
C THR A 273 -3.64 -15.43 8.78
N SER A 274 -4.83 -14.96 9.12
CA SER A 274 -5.47 -13.75 8.58
C SER A 274 -5.73 -12.75 9.71
N ARG A 275 -5.78 -11.47 9.35
CA ARG A 275 -6.14 -10.39 10.27
C ARG A 275 -7.65 -10.26 10.49
N CYS A 276 -8.45 -10.93 9.66
CA CYS A 276 -9.90 -10.97 9.76
C CYS A 276 -10.36 -12.12 10.64
N SER A 277 -11.44 -11.90 11.37
CA SER A 277 -12.19 -12.96 12.06
C SER A 277 -12.74 -13.96 11.05
N LEU A 278 -12.88 -15.24 11.43
CA LEU A 278 -13.44 -16.26 10.55
C LEU A 278 -14.86 -15.89 10.07
N GLU A 279 -15.64 -15.19 10.89
CA GLU A 279 -17.02 -14.81 10.54
C GLU A 279 -17.10 -13.79 9.40
N LEU A 280 -16.03 -13.03 9.18
CA LEU A 280 -15.95 -12.00 8.14
C LEU A 280 -15.34 -12.53 6.85
N ILE A 281 -14.79 -13.74 6.85
CA ILE A 281 -14.14 -14.33 5.69
C ILE A 281 -15.19 -15.12 4.90
N ASP A 282 -15.40 -14.74 3.64
CA ASP A 282 -16.25 -15.49 2.72
C ASP A 282 -15.50 -16.70 2.16
N HIS A 283 -14.26 -16.48 1.70
CA HIS A 283 -13.41 -17.54 1.16
C HIS A 283 -11.91 -17.19 1.24
N LEU A 284 -11.09 -18.19 0.95
CA LEU A 284 -9.65 -18.04 0.75
C LEU A 284 -9.32 -18.19 -0.73
N GLU A 285 -8.46 -17.31 -1.23
CA GLU A 285 -7.84 -17.42 -2.54
C GLU A 285 -6.46 -18.07 -2.42
N ILE A 286 -6.24 -19.15 -3.18
CA ILE A 286 -4.97 -19.86 -3.30
C ILE A 286 -4.38 -19.62 -4.68
N ARG A 287 -3.11 -19.24 -4.75
CA ARG A 287 -2.40 -18.92 -6.00
C ARG A 287 -0.97 -19.44 -5.97
N GLN A 288 -0.35 -19.65 -7.14
CA GLN A 288 1.10 -19.82 -7.18
C GLN A 288 1.81 -18.53 -6.78
N ALA A 289 2.91 -18.63 -6.05
CA ALA A 289 3.67 -17.45 -5.64
C ALA A 289 4.16 -16.64 -6.85
N GLY A 290 3.79 -15.37 -6.88
CA GLY A 290 4.25 -14.41 -7.88
C GLY A 290 5.69 -13.98 -7.64
N LYS A 291 6.31 -13.37 -8.64
CA LYS A 291 7.63 -12.77 -8.50
C LYS A 291 7.49 -11.41 -7.81
N ASP A 292 8.10 -11.24 -6.64
CA ASP A 292 8.24 -9.95 -5.96
C ASP A 292 9.19 -9.04 -6.75
N LEU A 293 8.68 -7.89 -7.16
CA LEU A 293 9.38 -6.93 -8.00
C LEU A 293 9.08 -5.52 -7.53
N ARG A 294 10.06 -4.62 -7.71
CA ARG A 294 9.89 -3.19 -7.49
C ARG A 294 10.39 -2.40 -8.67
N PHE A 295 9.72 -1.31 -9.00
CA PHE A 295 10.11 -0.34 -10.03
C PHE A 295 9.33 0.97 -9.82
N PHE A 296 9.61 2.01 -10.61
CA PHE A 296 8.78 3.21 -10.62
C PHE A 296 8.55 3.79 -12.02
N PHE A 297 7.41 4.43 -12.20
CA PHE A 297 7.15 5.30 -13.35
C PHE A 297 7.72 6.69 -13.03
N ASP A 298 8.70 7.11 -13.80
CA ASP A 298 9.35 8.42 -13.66
C ASP A 298 8.57 9.48 -14.45
N GLY A 299 8.00 10.45 -13.75
CA GLY A 299 7.36 11.60 -14.37
C GLY A 299 6.02 11.32 -15.03
N VAL A 300 5.13 10.61 -14.33
CA VAL A 300 3.71 10.46 -14.66
C VAL A 300 3.04 11.82 -14.70
N LYS A 301 2.60 12.22 -15.90
CA LYS A 301 1.86 13.47 -16.09
C LYS A 301 0.40 13.23 -15.78
N VAL A 302 -0.16 14.03 -14.89
CA VAL A 302 -1.58 14.00 -14.57
C VAL A 302 -2.30 15.14 -15.30
N PRO A 303 -3.63 15.06 -15.51
CA PRO A 303 -4.37 16.20 -16.04
C PRO A 303 -4.11 17.47 -15.22
N PRO A 304 -3.89 18.63 -15.86
CA PRO A 304 -3.42 19.82 -15.17
C PRO A 304 -4.47 20.36 -14.18
N PRO A 305 -4.01 21.01 -13.09
CA PRO A 305 -4.84 21.74 -12.15
C PRO A 305 -5.64 22.83 -12.85
N VAL A 306 -6.74 23.24 -12.22
CA VAL A 306 -7.61 24.31 -12.73
C VAL A 306 -7.77 25.45 -11.75
N GLY A 307 -7.03 25.44 -10.64
CA GLY A 307 -7.06 26.51 -9.63
C GLY A 307 -8.41 26.58 -8.93
N ARG A 308 -9.01 25.41 -8.63
CA ARG A 308 -10.34 25.37 -8.02
C ARG A 308 -10.31 25.77 -6.54
N THR A 309 -11.41 26.35 -6.06
CA THR A 309 -11.68 26.46 -4.62
C THR A 309 -12.28 25.14 -4.15
N PHE A 310 -11.80 24.64 -3.01
CA PHE A 310 -12.28 23.39 -2.43
C PHE A 310 -13.32 23.70 -1.36
N ASP A 311 -14.37 22.88 -1.32
CA ASP A 311 -15.27 22.88 -0.17
C ASP A 311 -14.51 22.45 1.09
N PRO A 312 -14.95 22.87 2.29
CA PRO A 312 -14.39 22.34 3.52
C PRO A 312 -14.70 20.82 3.63
N PRO A 313 -13.79 20.01 4.21
CA PRO A 313 -14.04 18.59 4.41
C PRO A 313 -15.22 18.36 5.37
N PRO A 314 -15.92 17.21 5.29
CA PRO A 314 -16.91 16.82 6.29
C PRO A 314 -16.18 16.64 7.62
N PHE A 315 -16.46 17.54 8.56
CA PHE A 315 -15.72 17.64 9.82
C PHE A 315 -16.08 16.55 10.85
N LEU A 316 -16.96 15.59 10.55
CA LEU A 316 -17.60 14.84 11.63
C LEU A 316 -18.06 13.44 11.23
N ALA A 317 -17.37 12.44 11.76
CA ALA A 317 -17.88 11.08 11.90
C ALA A 317 -18.00 10.74 13.39
N ILE A 318 -19.08 10.08 13.79
CA ILE A 318 -19.33 9.70 15.20
C ILE A 318 -19.31 8.18 15.33
N ILE A 319 -18.38 7.66 16.13
CA ILE A 319 -18.33 6.27 16.57
C ILE A 319 -19.05 6.18 17.91
N LYS A 320 -20.07 5.33 18.02
CA LYS A 320 -20.73 5.04 19.31
C LYS A 320 -20.00 3.91 20.02
N THR A 321 -19.76 4.06 21.33
CA THR A 321 -19.00 3.10 22.16
C THR A 321 -19.83 2.56 23.33
N ASP A 322 -21.11 2.92 23.39
CA ASP A 322 -22.08 2.50 24.41
C ASP A 322 -22.33 0.98 24.47
N GLN A 323 -21.80 0.22 23.50
CA GLN A 323 -21.90 -1.25 23.42
C GLN A 323 -20.58 -1.97 23.75
N GLY A 324 -19.54 -1.27 24.19
CA GLY A 324 -18.23 -1.87 24.44
C GLY A 324 -17.34 -1.85 23.20
N GLU A 325 -16.56 -2.92 23.01
CA GLU A 325 -15.59 -3.00 21.90
C GLU A 325 -16.34 -3.02 20.57
N THR A 326 -15.89 -2.23 19.59
CA THR A 326 -16.60 -2.06 18.33
C THR A 326 -15.64 -1.84 17.17
N ALA A 327 -16.02 -2.28 15.98
CA ALA A 327 -15.30 -2.01 14.74
C ALA A 327 -16.31 -1.64 13.64
N GLY A 328 -15.84 -0.89 12.65
CA GLY A 328 -16.69 -0.45 11.54
C GLY A 328 -15.94 0.44 10.55
N VAL A 329 -16.71 1.10 9.68
CA VAL A 329 -16.22 2.01 8.64
C VAL A 329 -16.89 3.38 8.78
N LEU A 330 -16.10 4.45 8.70
CA LEU A 330 -16.60 5.83 8.71
C LEU A 330 -17.03 6.25 7.29
N HIS A 331 -18.26 5.91 6.91
CA HIS A 331 -18.80 6.23 5.58
C HIS A 331 -18.96 7.73 5.33
N GLU A 332 -19.04 8.54 6.39
CA GLU A 332 -19.11 10.00 6.33
C GLU A 332 -17.83 10.62 5.73
N LEU A 333 -16.71 9.90 5.78
CA LEU A 333 -15.44 10.31 5.20
C LEU A 333 -15.27 9.81 3.76
N ALA A 334 -16.28 9.17 3.16
CA ALA A 334 -16.22 8.71 1.78
C ALA A 334 -15.81 9.84 0.82
N PRO A 335 -14.97 9.55 -0.20
CA PRO A 335 -14.48 8.23 -0.59
C PRO A 335 -13.34 7.68 0.27
N LEU A 336 -12.85 8.39 1.29
CA LEU A 336 -11.78 7.92 2.17
C LEU A 336 -12.30 6.82 3.09
N LEU A 337 -11.91 5.57 2.81
CA LEU A 337 -12.29 4.41 3.62
C LEU A 337 -11.46 4.38 4.91
N VAL A 338 -12.06 4.82 6.00
CA VAL A 338 -11.46 4.78 7.34
C VAL A 338 -12.14 3.69 8.14
N HIS A 339 -11.42 2.59 8.37
CA HIS A 339 -11.85 1.55 9.29
C HIS A 339 -11.44 1.97 10.70
N TYR A 340 -12.36 1.81 11.65
CA TYR A 340 -12.06 2.04 13.05
C TYR A 340 -12.25 0.75 13.83
N ARG A 341 -11.52 0.68 14.94
CA ARG A 341 -11.65 -0.35 15.95
C ARG A 341 -11.38 0.27 17.31
N VAL A 342 -12.31 0.09 18.23
CA VAL A 342 -12.30 0.65 19.58
C VAL A 342 -12.24 -0.51 20.55
N GLU A 343 -11.18 -0.57 21.37
CA GLU A 343 -10.94 -1.67 22.30
C GLU A 343 -10.25 -1.23 23.58
N SER A 344 -10.16 -2.12 24.55
CA SER A 344 -9.28 -1.91 25.71
C SER A 344 -7.80 -1.86 25.27
N GLU A 345 -6.98 -0.97 25.89
CA GLU A 345 -5.55 -0.81 25.50
C GLU A 345 -4.76 -2.12 25.68
N ALA A 346 -5.17 -2.97 26.62
CA ALA A 346 -4.58 -4.30 26.85
C ALA A 346 -4.59 -5.21 25.61
N ASN A 347 -5.56 -5.05 24.71
CA ASN A 347 -5.70 -5.85 23.49
C ASN A 347 -4.84 -5.30 22.34
N ILE A 348 -4.69 -3.99 22.24
CA ILE A 348 -4.02 -3.34 21.10
C ILE A 348 -2.48 -3.40 21.20
N ASP A 349 -1.91 -3.23 22.40
CA ASP A 349 -0.45 -3.30 22.59
C ASP A 349 0.13 -4.69 22.30
N ARG A 350 -0.72 -5.73 22.32
CA ARG A 350 -0.34 -7.10 21.98
C ARG A 350 -0.30 -7.38 20.49
N MET A 351 -1.06 -6.63 19.67
CA MET A 351 -1.05 -6.80 18.20
C MET A 351 0.16 -6.15 17.52
N ASN A 352 0.64 -5.00 18.03
CA ASN A 352 1.68 -4.22 17.34
C ASN A 352 3.12 -4.62 17.70
N ALA A 353 3.32 -5.38 18.78
CA ALA A 353 4.62 -5.91 19.19
C ALA A 353 5.30 -6.81 18.12
N TYR A 354 4.56 -7.29 17.12
CA TYR A 354 5.08 -8.15 16.06
C TYR A 354 5.63 -7.40 14.83
N SER A 355 5.46 -6.08 14.74
CA SER A 355 5.81 -5.33 13.51
C SER A 355 6.99 -4.37 13.64
N SER A 356 7.53 -4.16 14.84
CA SER A 356 8.70 -3.31 15.02
C SER A 356 9.68 -3.91 16.03
N GLN A 357 10.88 -4.24 15.55
CA GLN A 357 12.08 -4.39 16.38
C GLN A 357 12.49 -3.07 17.10
N GLN A 358 11.66 -2.02 17.06
CA GLN A 358 11.90 -0.72 17.69
C GLN A 358 11.34 -0.60 19.12
N PHE A 359 10.72 -1.66 19.66
CA PHE A 359 10.09 -1.60 20.99
C PHE A 359 11.05 -1.57 22.20
N THR A 360 12.37 -1.49 22.00
CA THR A 360 13.35 -1.64 23.09
C THR A 360 13.98 -0.35 23.63
N SER A 361 13.53 0.86 23.26
CA SER A 361 14.22 2.09 23.72
C SER A 361 13.40 3.25 24.30
N PHE A 362 12.10 3.08 24.59
CA PHE A 362 11.37 4.13 25.32
C PHE A 362 10.99 3.68 26.73
N SER A 363 11.78 4.12 27.70
CA SER A 363 11.43 4.11 29.12
C SER A 363 10.26 5.07 29.36
N ILE A 364 9.03 4.54 29.42
CA ILE A 364 7.82 5.28 29.82
C ILE A 364 7.44 4.87 31.26
N PRO A 365 7.03 5.82 32.14
CA PRO A 365 6.74 5.53 33.55
C PRO A 365 5.52 4.60 33.70
N THR A 366 5.58 3.69 34.68
CA THR A 366 4.49 2.83 35.22
C THR A 366 3.22 2.77 34.37
N TYR A 367 3.21 1.81 33.45
CA TYR A 367 2.16 1.47 32.50
C TYR A 367 1.02 0.69 33.19
N ASP A 368 -0.19 1.25 33.24
CA ASP A 368 -1.42 0.53 33.67
C ASP A 368 -2.40 0.42 32.48
N PRO A 369 -2.36 -0.68 31.71
CA PRO A 369 -3.19 -0.89 30.51
C PRO A 369 -4.69 -1.04 30.81
N LEU A 370 -5.09 -1.15 32.08
CA LEU A 370 -6.49 -1.31 32.48
C LEU A 370 -7.23 0.02 32.63
N ARG A 371 -6.52 1.16 32.58
CA ARG A 371 -7.10 2.50 32.77
C ARG A 371 -7.25 3.31 31.49
N ARG A 372 -7.11 2.65 30.34
CA ARG A 372 -6.98 3.33 29.05
C ARG A 372 -7.69 2.56 27.94
N LEU A 373 -8.29 3.33 27.04
CA LEU A 373 -8.90 2.89 25.81
C LEU A 373 -7.86 3.00 24.70
N GLY A 374 -7.79 1.99 23.84
CA GLY A 374 -7.13 2.14 22.56
C GLY A 374 -8.15 2.25 21.44
N LEU A 375 -8.00 3.28 20.61
CA LEU A 375 -8.70 3.44 19.34
C LEU A 375 -7.68 3.16 18.24
N GLN A 376 -7.87 2.09 17.50
CA GLN A 376 -7.12 1.81 16.28
C GLN A 376 -7.92 2.33 15.08
N LEU A 377 -7.36 3.31 14.37
CA LEU A 377 -7.87 3.76 13.09
C LEU A 377 -6.99 3.18 12.00
N ARG A 378 -7.54 2.26 11.21
CA ARG A 378 -6.89 1.78 10.00
C ARG A 378 -7.42 2.58 8.81
N MET A 379 -6.60 3.49 8.34
CA MET A 379 -6.88 4.33 7.19
C MET A 379 -6.25 3.66 5.98
N TRP A 380 -7.09 3.15 5.08
CA TRP A 380 -6.61 2.42 3.92
C TRP A 380 -6.13 3.42 2.88
N GLY A 381 -4.85 3.32 2.53
CA GLY A 381 -4.19 4.17 1.56
C GLY A 381 -4.32 5.66 1.85
N LEU A 382 -4.15 6.03 3.13
CA LEU A 382 -3.90 7.41 3.49
C LEU A 382 -2.58 7.54 4.22
N SER A 383 -1.59 8.10 3.53
CA SER A 383 -0.36 8.57 4.17
C SER A 383 -0.70 9.77 5.06
N GLU A 384 -1.17 9.50 6.27
CA GLU A 384 -1.56 10.48 7.31
C GLU A 384 -2.79 11.32 6.94
N LEU A 385 -3.98 10.95 7.42
CA LEU A 385 -5.05 11.94 7.58
C LEU A 385 -4.76 12.79 8.82
N PRO A 386 -4.82 14.13 8.72
CA PRO A 386 -4.83 14.99 9.89
C PRO A 386 -6.18 14.81 10.61
N LEU A 387 -6.27 13.80 11.47
CA LEU A 387 -7.47 13.56 12.25
C LEU A 387 -7.38 14.26 13.61
N ALA A 388 -8.41 15.02 13.96
CA ALA A 388 -8.68 15.44 15.32
C ALA A 388 -9.74 14.53 15.94
N LEU A 389 -9.61 14.31 17.24
CA LEU A 389 -10.46 13.41 18.00
C LEU A 389 -11.02 14.12 19.22
N ARG A 390 -12.31 13.91 19.45
CA ARG A 390 -12.99 14.30 20.69
C ARG A 390 -13.72 13.09 21.23
N VAL A 391 -13.70 12.92 22.54
CA VAL A 391 -14.44 11.84 23.23
C VAL A 391 -15.56 12.45 24.05
N LYS A 392 -16.72 11.79 24.02
CA LYS A 392 -17.88 12.15 24.83
C LYS A 392 -17.86 11.35 26.11
N ASP A 393 -17.67 12.04 27.21
CA ASP A 393 -17.63 11.47 28.56
C ASP A 393 -19.03 10.96 28.97
N ALA A 394 -19.13 9.69 29.34
CA ALA A 394 -20.40 9.02 29.63
C ALA A 394 -21.15 9.63 30.84
N GLN A 395 -20.40 10.12 31.83
CA GLN A 395 -21.01 10.67 33.05
C GLN A 395 -21.42 12.12 32.88
N THR A 396 -20.56 12.94 32.27
CA THR A 396 -20.76 14.38 32.16
C THR A 396 -21.44 14.79 30.85
N GLN A 397 -21.53 13.89 29.88
CA GLN A 397 -22.04 14.12 28.52
C GLN A 397 -21.29 15.21 27.74
N ASN A 398 -20.13 15.65 28.24
CA ASN A 398 -19.31 16.69 27.64
C ASN A 398 -18.27 16.10 26.69
N TRP A 399 -17.99 16.84 25.62
CA TRP A 399 -16.92 16.51 24.68
C TRP A 399 -15.58 17.04 25.16
N LYS A 400 -14.56 16.18 25.15
CA LYS A 400 -13.17 16.53 25.48
C LYS A 400 -12.26 16.21 24.30
N SER A 401 -11.39 17.15 23.93
CA SER A 401 -10.37 16.90 22.90
C SER A 401 -9.34 15.92 23.43
N VAL A 402 -8.96 14.94 22.60
CA VAL A 402 -7.82 14.06 22.86
C VAL A 402 -6.57 14.87 22.51
N ALA A 403 -5.69 15.11 23.48
CA ALA A 403 -4.48 15.91 23.23
C ALA A 403 -3.49 15.12 22.36
N ASP A 404 -2.76 15.81 21.48
CA ASP A 404 -1.78 15.19 20.57
C ASP A 404 -0.75 14.30 21.28
N LYS A 405 -0.39 14.62 22.53
CA LYS A 405 0.54 13.84 23.36
C LYS A 405 0.00 12.47 23.79
N ASP A 406 -1.32 12.28 23.77
CA ASP A 406 -2.00 11.03 24.08
C ASP A 406 -2.25 10.20 22.79
N VAL A 407 -2.04 10.81 21.62
CA VAL A 407 -2.06 10.17 20.31
C VAL A 407 -0.69 9.53 20.01
N GLY A 408 -0.48 8.31 20.50
CA GLY A 408 0.69 7.51 20.16
C GLY A 408 0.61 6.99 18.73
N THR A 409 1.04 7.79 17.74
CA THR A 409 0.98 7.36 16.32
C THR A 409 2.06 6.30 16.05
N TYR A 410 1.67 5.03 15.92
CA TYR A 410 2.60 3.96 15.53
C TYR A 410 2.60 3.78 14.02
N LYS A 411 3.73 4.10 13.39
CA LYS A 411 3.91 3.91 11.94
C LYS A 411 4.19 2.44 11.64
N LEU A 412 3.14 1.71 11.31
CA LEU A 412 3.25 0.41 10.64
C LEU A 412 3.39 0.69 9.14
N THR A 413 4.61 1.00 8.70
CA THR A 413 4.93 1.10 7.26
C THR A 413 4.90 -0.29 6.65
N GLY A 414 3.72 -0.72 6.24
CA GLY A 414 3.47 -1.93 5.46
C GLY A 414 2.37 -1.65 4.43
N SER A 415 2.59 -2.14 3.21
CA SER A 415 1.62 -2.41 2.16
C SER A 415 0.22 -1.78 2.36
N HIS A 416 0.02 -0.60 1.76
CA HIS A 416 -1.27 0.07 1.48
C HIS A 416 -2.11 0.62 2.63
N GLY A 417 -1.65 0.59 3.88
CA GLY A 417 -2.43 1.12 5.01
C GLY A 417 -1.63 2.02 5.92
N PHE A 418 -2.27 3.04 6.47
CA PHE A 418 -1.80 3.72 7.66
C PHE A 418 -2.65 3.28 8.84
N ILE A 419 -2.00 2.74 9.87
CA ILE A 419 -2.65 2.45 11.14
C ILE A 419 -2.28 3.57 12.09
N SER A 420 -3.23 4.42 12.46
CA SER A 420 -3.09 5.27 13.63
C SER A 420 -3.58 4.50 14.84
N LEU A 421 -2.78 4.50 15.90
CA LEU A 421 -3.25 4.09 17.21
C LEU A 421 -3.39 5.34 18.05
N ILE A 422 -4.56 5.55 18.62
CA ILE A 422 -4.82 6.64 19.55
C ILE A 422 -5.10 6.02 20.90
N ARG A 423 -4.39 6.49 21.93
CA ARG A 423 -4.61 6.07 23.30
C ARG A 423 -5.39 7.18 23.98
N VAL A 424 -6.49 6.83 24.61
CA VAL A 424 -7.29 7.79 25.37
C VAL A 424 -7.18 7.44 26.85
N ALA A 425 -6.88 8.44 27.67
CA ALA A 425 -6.76 8.29 29.13
C ALA A 425 -8.13 8.15 29.83
N HIS A 426 -8.95 7.24 29.32
CA HIS A 426 -10.30 6.92 29.76
C HIS A 426 -10.54 5.42 29.55
N THR A 427 -11.36 4.80 30.38
CA THR A 427 -11.81 3.42 30.12
C THR A 427 -12.95 3.41 29.09
N LEU A 428 -13.18 2.25 28.46
CA LEU A 428 -14.30 2.08 27.52
C LEU A 428 -15.66 2.38 28.16
N ALA A 429 -15.82 2.09 29.46
CA ALA A 429 -17.03 2.38 30.22
C ALA A 429 -17.23 3.88 30.54
N GLU A 430 -16.21 4.71 30.34
CA GLU A 430 -16.25 6.15 30.59
C GLU A 430 -16.56 6.97 29.33
N ILE A 431 -16.66 6.33 28.16
CA ILE A 431 -16.86 6.99 26.87
C ILE A 431 -18.15 6.48 26.23
N ASP A 432 -19.03 7.40 25.85
CA ASP A 432 -20.26 7.10 25.09
C ASP A 432 -20.05 7.13 23.58
N ALA A 433 -19.19 8.03 23.12
CA ALA A 433 -18.94 8.25 21.71
C ALA A 433 -17.57 8.88 21.45
N ILE A 434 -17.06 8.69 20.24
CA ILE A 434 -15.84 9.30 19.71
C ILE A 434 -16.20 10.06 18.45
N GLU A 435 -15.86 11.33 18.40
CA GLU A 435 -15.95 12.19 17.23
C GLU A 435 -14.60 12.21 16.53
N VAL A 436 -14.61 11.90 15.23
CA VAL A 436 -13.45 11.91 14.34
C VAL A 436 -13.64 13.02 13.31
N THR A 437 -12.69 13.95 13.25
CA THR A 437 -12.72 15.13 12.39
C THR A 437 -11.51 15.17 11.49
N VAL A 438 -11.69 15.43 10.19
CA VAL A 438 -10.57 15.75 9.29
C VAL A 438 -10.22 17.24 9.45
N ASN A 439 -9.02 17.52 9.93
CA ASN A 439 -8.46 18.87 9.97
C ASN A 439 -7.74 19.15 8.65
N ALA A 440 -8.46 19.68 7.65
CA ALA A 440 -7.77 20.25 6.49
C ALA A 440 -6.85 21.39 6.96
N PRO A 441 -5.57 21.42 6.53
CA PRO A 441 -4.61 22.46 6.91
C PRO A 441 -4.97 23.86 6.40
#